data_AF-A0A1M6M8X8-F1
#
_entry.id   AF-A0A1M6M8X8-F1
#
_cell.length_a   1.000
_cell.length_b   1.000
_cell.length_c   1.000
_cell.angle_alpha   90.00
_cell.angle_beta   90.00
_cell.angle_gamma   90.00
#
_symmetry.space_group_name_H-M   'P 1'
#
loop_
_entity.id
_entity.type
_entity.pdbx_description
1 polymer ?
#
loop_
_entity_poly.entity_id
_entity_poly.type
_entity_poly.pdbx_seq_one_letter_code
_entity_poly.pdbx_strand_id
1 'polypeptide(L)'
;MKRKILAFTLILLIITSTFLFAYSETYTISTTYDLENTILSNLYNRNTNISINYSGSLNGLENTLNGIIYKDEYLKYTIGNWKWSYKGYEGNIDINIEASHLISRTEEDMSNIKIDEILNDIITQNMTVHEKIKAVHDYIVLNVAYDKTLTYRTQYDALFRNTSVCHGYALLFYRMMEELNIPVRLVIGSAGSAHIWNMVQVDNTWYHIDTTFDDPVPDRLNQVSYEYYMLTEEEISKDHVIEEENIPHTSTTYEYLLNELVENSGNSVYINLLNSLGYSYTNTDTSSTPANPTINIFALDNYVEYDSSYGFPFIDENSRTQVPFRITLENLGADVSWDGETRTAIAELNDIEVRIPIGEAYIVVNGRIVQNDTKSLIKDGRTYLPIRKVMESFGYTVGWDGLTQTVLISE
;
A
#
# COMPACT_ATOMS: atom_id res chain seq x y z
N MET A 1 -7.42 -2.12 -89.30
CA MET A 1 -6.91 -3.50 -89.10
C MET A 1 -5.39 -3.47 -88.98
N LYS A 2 -4.85 -3.59 -87.75
CA LYS A 2 -3.48 -4.03 -87.44
C LYS A 2 -3.35 -4.12 -85.91
N ARG A 3 -3.35 -5.36 -85.42
CA ARG A 3 -3.14 -5.75 -84.02
C ARG A 3 -1.71 -5.36 -83.60
N LYS A 4 -1.55 -4.74 -82.43
CA LYS A 4 -0.26 -4.68 -81.72
C LYS A 4 -0.32 -5.65 -80.54
N ILE A 5 0.62 -6.58 -80.53
CA ILE A 5 0.88 -7.57 -79.49
C ILE A 5 1.53 -6.82 -78.31
N LEU A 6 0.97 -6.90 -77.12
CA LEU A 6 1.65 -6.51 -75.89
C LEU A 6 2.14 -7.78 -75.19
N ALA A 7 3.45 -7.88 -75.01
CA ALA A 7 4.12 -8.97 -74.31
C ALA A 7 3.81 -8.89 -72.80
N PHE A 8 3.37 -10.01 -72.22
CA PHE A 8 3.32 -10.20 -70.77
C PHE A 8 4.68 -10.76 -70.31
N THR A 9 5.50 -9.93 -69.67
CA THR A 9 6.62 -10.40 -68.85
C THR A 9 6.11 -10.73 -67.46
N LEU A 10 6.06 -12.03 -67.14
CA LEU A 10 5.78 -12.55 -65.81
C LEU A 10 7.03 -12.35 -64.94
N ILE A 11 7.00 -11.38 -64.02
CA ILE A 11 8.03 -11.25 -62.98
C ILE A 11 7.64 -12.18 -61.84
N LEU A 12 8.39 -13.27 -61.67
CA LEU A 12 8.28 -14.17 -60.53
C LEU A 12 8.98 -13.51 -59.33
N LEU A 13 8.21 -12.93 -58.41
CA LEU A 13 8.73 -12.36 -57.17
C LEU A 13 8.98 -13.50 -56.17
N ILE A 14 10.23 -13.93 -56.02
CA ILE A 14 10.61 -14.88 -54.97
C ILE A 14 10.70 -14.07 -53.67
N ILE A 15 9.66 -14.13 -52.85
CA ILE A 15 9.68 -13.62 -51.48
C ILE A 15 10.46 -14.66 -50.66
N THR A 16 11.75 -14.44 -50.46
CA THR A 16 12.52 -15.19 -49.46
C THR A 16 12.10 -14.66 -48.09
N SER A 17 11.27 -15.42 -47.37
CA SER A 17 11.02 -15.18 -45.95
C SER A 17 12.31 -15.42 -45.18
N THR A 18 13.02 -14.34 -44.83
CA THR A 18 14.07 -14.40 -43.83
C THR A 18 13.42 -14.67 -42.49
N PHE A 19 13.47 -15.91 -42.02
CA PHE A 19 13.22 -16.22 -40.62
C PHE A 19 14.33 -15.56 -39.80
N LEU A 20 13.99 -14.45 -39.13
CA LEU A 20 14.77 -13.97 -37.99
C LEU A 20 14.57 -14.99 -36.87
N PHE A 21 15.57 -15.85 -36.66
CA PHE A 21 15.66 -16.59 -35.41
C PHE A 21 16.02 -15.58 -34.32
N ALA A 22 15.04 -15.20 -33.50
CA ALA A 22 15.31 -14.57 -32.22
C ALA A 22 16.08 -15.61 -31.37
N TYR A 23 17.35 -15.35 -31.12
CA TYR A 23 18.12 -16.12 -30.15
C TYR A 23 17.54 -15.76 -28.78
N SER A 24 16.72 -16.64 -28.19
CA SER A 24 16.33 -16.54 -26.79
C SER A 24 17.59 -16.77 -25.97
N GLU A 25 18.18 -15.72 -25.40
CA GLU A 25 19.08 -15.93 -24.27
C GLU A 25 18.31 -16.73 -23.22
N THR A 26 18.91 -17.82 -22.73
CA THR A 26 18.31 -18.57 -21.63
C THR A 26 18.35 -17.68 -20.40
N TYR A 27 17.19 -17.12 -20.03
CA TYR A 27 17.06 -16.33 -18.81
C TYR A 27 17.34 -17.24 -17.61
N THR A 28 18.47 -17.05 -16.96
CA THR A 28 18.86 -17.81 -15.78
C THR A 28 18.40 -17.06 -14.54
N ILE A 29 17.53 -17.69 -13.74
CA ILE A 29 17.08 -17.14 -12.46
C ILE A 29 18.22 -17.35 -11.47
N SER A 30 18.96 -16.28 -11.17
CA SER A 30 20.23 -16.39 -10.41
C SER A 30 20.31 -15.45 -9.22
N THR A 31 19.44 -14.44 -9.15
CA THR A 31 19.33 -13.53 -8.01
C THR A 31 18.05 -13.79 -7.23
N THR A 32 18.02 -13.37 -5.96
CA THR A 32 16.79 -13.40 -5.15
C THR A 32 15.68 -12.59 -5.80
N TYR A 33 16.00 -11.42 -6.37
CA TYR A 33 15.06 -10.59 -7.11
C TYR A 33 14.41 -11.33 -8.30
N ASP A 34 15.20 -12.04 -9.12
CA ASP A 34 14.65 -12.82 -10.25
C ASP A 34 13.73 -13.94 -9.76
N LEU A 35 14.12 -14.61 -8.66
CA LEU A 35 13.35 -15.69 -8.07
C LEU A 35 12.00 -15.20 -7.56
N GLU A 36 12.01 -14.11 -6.79
CA GLU A 36 10.81 -13.49 -6.24
C GLU A 36 9.84 -13.07 -7.36
N ASN A 37 10.33 -12.34 -8.37
CA ASN A 37 9.51 -11.91 -9.50
C ASN A 37 8.94 -13.09 -10.30
N THR A 38 9.72 -14.16 -10.47
CA THR A 38 9.26 -15.37 -11.14
C THR A 38 8.12 -16.03 -10.36
N ILE A 39 8.25 -16.13 -9.03
CA ILE A 39 7.23 -16.68 -8.16
C ILE A 39 5.97 -15.81 -8.20
N LEU A 40 6.10 -14.50 -7.97
CA LEU A 40 4.99 -13.54 -7.98
C LEU A 40 4.23 -13.61 -9.31
N SER A 41 4.94 -13.58 -10.44
CA SER A 41 4.32 -13.70 -11.77
C SER A 41 3.50 -15.00 -11.89
N ASN A 42 4.00 -16.13 -11.41
CA ASN A 42 3.22 -17.37 -11.41
C ASN A 42 1.98 -17.30 -10.52
N LEU A 43 2.07 -16.64 -9.36
CA LEU A 43 0.93 -16.46 -8.45
C LEU A 43 -0.12 -15.53 -9.02
N TYR A 44 0.27 -14.44 -9.69
CA TYR A 44 -0.63 -13.59 -10.46
C TYR A 44 -1.30 -14.35 -11.60
N ASN A 45 -0.61 -15.29 -12.22
CA ASN A 45 -1.19 -16.19 -13.22
C ASN A 45 -2.04 -17.33 -12.63
N ARG A 46 -2.19 -17.39 -11.30
CA ARG A 46 -2.91 -18.45 -10.55
C ARG A 46 -2.40 -19.86 -10.85
N ASN A 47 -1.11 -19.98 -11.18
CA ASN A 47 -0.46 -21.28 -11.35
C ASN A 47 -0.40 -21.98 -10.00
N THR A 48 -0.77 -23.26 -9.98
CA THR A 48 -0.87 -24.04 -8.73
C THR A 48 0.37 -24.87 -8.45
N ASN A 49 1.07 -25.32 -9.49
CA ASN A 49 2.30 -26.09 -9.39
C ASN A 49 3.38 -25.34 -10.16
N ILE A 50 4.37 -24.82 -9.44
CA ILE A 50 5.42 -23.97 -10.00
C ILE A 50 6.75 -24.69 -9.80
N SER A 51 7.52 -24.84 -10.88
CA SER A 51 8.86 -25.44 -10.85
C SER A 51 9.87 -24.45 -11.40
N ILE A 52 10.90 -24.15 -10.61
CA ILE A 52 11.91 -23.14 -10.90
C ILE A 52 13.29 -23.77 -10.74
N ASN A 53 14.13 -23.65 -11.77
CA ASN A 53 15.56 -23.93 -11.63
C ASN A 53 16.26 -22.61 -11.28
N TYR A 54 16.83 -22.55 -10.08
CA TYR A 54 17.47 -21.38 -9.49
C TYR A 54 18.98 -21.61 -9.35
N SER A 55 19.78 -20.72 -9.92
CA SER A 55 21.25 -20.83 -9.89
C SER A 55 21.91 -19.86 -8.90
N GLY A 56 21.15 -19.26 -7.99
CA GLY A 56 21.66 -18.34 -6.99
C GLY A 56 22.10 -19.02 -5.69
N SER A 57 22.31 -18.21 -4.65
CA SER A 57 22.79 -18.67 -3.35
C SER A 57 21.72 -19.40 -2.54
N LEU A 58 22.13 -20.39 -1.75
CA LEU A 58 21.27 -21.02 -0.74
C LEU A 58 21.06 -20.12 0.49
N ASN A 59 21.96 -19.17 0.73
CA ASN A 59 21.85 -18.26 1.85
C ASN A 59 20.60 -17.37 1.69
N GLY A 60 19.71 -17.38 2.68
CA GLY A 60 18.47 -16.59 2.67
C GLY A 60 17.35 -17.13 1.77
N LEU A 61 17.54 -18.27 1.09
CA LEU A 61 16.52 -18.84 0.19
C LEU A 61 15.23 -19.18 0.93
N GLU A 62 15.31 -19.85 2.09
CA GLU A 62 14.12 -20.21 2.87
C GLU A 62 13.35 -18.97 3.35
N ASN A 63 14.08 -17.93 3.79
CA ASN A 63 13.48 -16.65 4.18
C ASN A 63 12.76 -16.01 2.98
N THR A 64 13.36 -16.06 1.79
CA THR A 64 12.75 -15.57 0.54
C THR A 64 11.46 -16.32 0.24
N LEU A 65 11.48 -17.66 0.28
CA LEU A 65 10.32 -18.51 -0.02
C LEU A 65 9.20 -18.40 1.03
N ASN A 66 9.55 -18.18 2.30
CA ASN A 66 8.58 -17.93 3.37
C ASN A 66 7.97 -16.53 3.29
N GLY A 67 8.76 -15.53 2.89
CA GLY A 67 8.35 -14.12 2.87
C GLY A 67 7.53 -13.73 1.64
N ILE A 68 7.59 -14.48 0.55
CA ILE A 68 7.06 -14.03 -0.75
C ILE A 68 5.56 -13.69 -0.74
N ILE A 69 4.74 -14.47 -0.02
CA ILE A 69 3.29 -14.26 0.05
C ILE A 69 2.91 -13.02 0.86
N TYR A 70 3.83 -12.48 1.66
CA TYR A 70 3.63 -11.28 2.46
C TYR A 70 4.09 -10.01 1.74
N LYS A 71 4.71 -10.13 0.55
CA LYS A 71 5.14 -8.99 -0.27
C LYS A 71 3.99 -8.32 -1.03
N ASP A 72 2.85 -9.01 -1.15
CA ASP A 72 1.68 -8.51 -1.82
C ASP A 72 0.44 -8.84 -0.98
N GLU A 73 -0.24 -7.81 -0.52
CA GLU A 73 -1.34 -7.92 0.43
C GLU A 73 -2.55 -8.63 -0.20
N TYR A 74 -2.81 -8.39 -1.48
CA TYR A 74 -3.88 -9.06 -2.20
C TYR A 74 -3.60 -10.57 -2.38
N LEU A 75 -2.37 -10.95 -2.74
CA LEU A 75 -1.97 -12.35 -2.82
C LEU A 75 -1.97 -13.03 -1.45
N LYS A 76 -1.54 -12.35 -0.39
CA LYS A 76 -1.58 -12.84 1.01
C LYS A 76 -2.97 -13.37 1.37
N TYR A 77 -4.02 -12.67 0.95
CA TYR A 77 -5.41 -13.01 1.30
C TYR A 77 -6.17 -13.80 0.22
N THR A 78 -5.62 -13.93 -0.99
CA THR A 78 -6.21 -14.77 -2.05
C THR A 78 -5.52 -16.12 -2.23
N ILE A 79 -4.38 -16.37 -1.57
CA ILE A 79 -3.72 -17.67 -1.52
C ILE A 79 -4.22 -18.46 -0.29
N GLY A 80 -4.61 -19.71 -0.51
CA GLY A 80 -5.07 -20.62 0.55
C GLY A 80 -3.95 -21.46 1.15
N ASN A 81 -3.42 -22.41 0.39
CA ASN A 81 -2.30 -23.26 0.77
C ASN A 81 -1.02 -22.75 0.11
N TRP A 82 0.05 -22.63 0.88
CA TRP A 82 1.39 -22.29 0.41
C TRP A 82 2.38 -23.33 0.91
N LYS A 83 2.95 -24.13 -0.01
CA LYS A 83 3.97 -25.13 0.30
C LYS A 83 5.10 -25.03 -0.71
N TRP A 84 6.31 -25.18 -0.23
CA TRP A 84 7.49 -25.23 -1.09
C TRP A 84 8.47 -26.30 -0.62
N SER A 85 9.30 -26.75 -1.55
CA SER A 85 10.44 -27.61 -1.29
C SER A 85 11.53 -27.30 -2.31
N TYR A 86 12.79 -27.59 -1.97
CA TYR A 86 13.87 -27.49 -2.95
C TYR A 86 14.87 -28.64 -2.78
N LYS A 87 15.62 -28.92 -3.84
CA LYS A 87 16.72 -29.89 -3.87
C LYS A 87 17.85 -29.38 -4.76
N GLY A 88 19.06 -29.89 -4.56
CA GLY A 88 20.23 -29.52 -5.37
C GLY A 88 21.33 -28.89 -4.53
N TYR A 89 22.18 -28.09 -5.17
CA TYR A 89 23.32 -27.42 -4.57
C TYR A 89 23.40 -25.98 -5.06
N GLU A 90 24.10 -25.10 -4.35
CA GLU A 90 24.27 -23.71 -4.74
C GLU A 90 24.78 -23.58 -6.19
N GLY A 91 24.10 -22.76 -7.00
CA GLY A 91 24.32 -22.70 -8.45
C GLY A 91 23.43 -23.62 -9.29
N ASN A 92 22.70 -24.57 -8.70
CA ASN A 92 21.73 -25.44 -9.37
C ASN A 92 20.71 -26.05 -8.38
N ILE A 93 19.64 -25.30 -8.11
CA ILE A 93 18.61 -25.62 -7.12
C ILE A 93 17.27 -25.77 -7.84
N ASP A 94 16.64 -26.94 -7.73
CA ASP A 94 15.28 -27.16 -8.22
C ASP A 94 14.29 -26.85 -7.10
N ILE A 95 13.51 -25.78 -7.27
CA ILE A 95 12.47 -25.33 -6.35
C ILE A 95 11.11 -25.78 -6.90
N ASN A 96 10.29 -26.37 -6.03
CA ASN A 96 8.91 -26.76 -6.33
C ASN A 96 7.96 -26.12 -5.32
N ILE A 97 6.93 -25.45 -5.83
CA ILE A 97 5.93 -24.73 -5.04
C ILE A 97 4.54 -25.25 -5.41
N GLU A 98 3.74 -25.53 -4.39
CA GLU A 98 2.31 -25.85 -4.48
C GLU A 98 1.52 -24.71 -3.83
N ALA A 99 0.74 -23.99 -4.63
CA ALA A 99 -0.10 -22.89 -4.20
C ALA A 99 -1.57 -23.16 -4.58
N SER A 100 -2.51 -23.00 -3.65
CA SER A 100 -3.93 -22.97 -3.99
C SER A 100 -4.45 -21.54 -3.99
N HIS A 101 -5.31 -21.22 -4.94
CA HIS A 101 -5.88 -19.88 -5.08
C HIS A 101 -7.36 -19.89 -4.74
N LEU A 102 -7.81 -18.84 -4.08
CA LEU A 102 -9.21 -18.61 -3.75
C LEU A 102 -10.05 -18.31 -5.00
N ILE A 103 -9.42 -17.68 -5.99
CA ILE A 103 -10.03 -17.27 -7.24
C ILE A 103 -9.24 -17.83 -8.43
N SER A 104 -9.92 -18.30 -9.46
CA SER A 104 -9.28 -18.74 -10.70
C SER A 104 -8.78 -17.56 -11.54
N ARG A 105 -7.86 -17.82 -12.48
CA ARG A 105 -7.37 -16.76 -13.38
C ARG A 105 -8.50 -16.12 -14.21
N THR A 106 -9.45 -16.93 -14.68
CA THR A 106 -10.59 -16.44 -15.46
C THR A 106 -11.53 -15.58 -14.63
N GLU A 107 -11.84 -15.96 -13.39
CA GLU A 107 -12.67 -15.14 -12.49
C GLU A 107 -11.96 -13.83 -12.14
N GLU A 108 -10.64 -13.84 -12.00
CA GLU A 108 -9.82 -12.65 -11.79
C GLU A 108 -9.90 -11.69 -12.99
N ASP A 109 -9.65 -12.19 -14.21
CA ASP A 109 -9.72 -11.39 -15.43
C ASP A 109 -11.14 -10.82 -15.64
N MET A 110 -12.19 -11.61 -15.34
CA MET A 110 -13.58 -11.15 -15.38
C MET A 110 -13.87 -10.07 -14.34
N SER A 111 -13.32 -10.19 -13.14
CA SER A 111 -13.47 -9.19 -12.07
C SER A 111 -12.83 -7.87 -12.47
N ASN A 112 -11.63 -7.90 -13.05
CA ASN A 112 -10.95 -6.70 -13.55
C ASN A 112 -11.78 -5.96 -14.60
N ILE A 113 -12.26 -6.67 -15.63
CA ILE A 113 -13.13 -6.08 -16.66
C ILE A 113 -14.37 -5.45 -16.03
N LYS A 114 -14.98 -6.13 -15.05
CA LYS A 114 -16.19 -5.63 -14.42
C LYS A 114 -15.93 -4.40 -13.54
N ILE A 115 -14.80 -4.38 -12.82
CA ILE A 115 -14.34 -3.21 -12.05
C ILE A 115 -14.14 -2.03 -12.98
N ASP A 116 -13.46 -2.21 -14.12
CA ASP A 116 -13.25 -1.14 -15.11
C ASP A 116 -14.58 -0.58 -15.63
N GLU A 117 -15.53 -1.43 -15.97
CA GLU A 117 -16.88 -1.02 -16.39
C GLU A 117 -17.55 -0.15 -15.33
N ILE A 118 -17.55 -0.62 -14.07
CA ILE A 118 -18.19 0.08 -12.96
C ILE A 118 -17.52 1.43 -12.69
N LEU A 119 -16.19 1.46 -12.64
CA LEU A 119 -15.44 2.68 -12.38
C LEU A 119 -15.64 3.73 -13.48
N ASN A 120 -15.74 3.30 -14.74
CA ASN A 120 -16.09 4.20 -15.85
C ASN A 120 -17.49 4.82 -15.72
N ASP A 121 -18.43 4.12 -15.07
CA ASP A 121 -19.79 4.60 -14.86
C ASP A 121 -19.89 5.54 -13.64
N ILE A 122 -19.17 5.25 -12.55
CA ILE A 122 -19.33 5.97 -11.26
C ILE A 122 -18.28 7.06 -11.04
N ILE A 123 -17.16 7.05 -11.78
CA ILE A 123 -16.05 8.00 -11.60
C ILE A 123 -15.96 8.98 -12.77
N THR A 124 -15.78 10.26 -12.46
CA THR A 124 -15.51 11.31 -13.47
C THR A 124 -14.17 11.97 -13.24
N GLN A 125 -13.59 12.56 -14.30
CA GLN A 125 -12.26 13.18 -14.25
C GLN A 125 -12.13 14.30 -13.21
N ASN A 126 -13.23 14.98 -12.88
CA ASN A 126 -13.22 16.12 -11.96
C ASN A 126 -13.47 15.74 -10.50
N MET A 127 -13.69 14.45 -10.20
CA MET A 127 -13.87 13.99 -8.83
C MET A 127 -12.58 14.12 -8.03
N THR A 128 -12.71 14.68 -6.84
CA THR A 128 -11.68 14.60 -5.79
C THR A 128 -11.48 13.16 -5.34
N VAL A 129 -10.34 12.84 -4.73
CA VAL A 129 -10.08 11.50 -4.16
C VAL A 129 -11.18 11.11 -3.17
N HIS A 130 -11.65 12.04 -2.34
CA HIS A 130 -12.78 11.79 -1.42
C HIS A 130 -14.07 11.38 -2.13
N GLU A 131 -14.44 12.07 -3.22
CA GLU A 131 -15.64 11.70 -4.00
C GLU A 131 -15.49 10.33 -4.65
N LYS A 132 -14.29 9.98 -5.11
CA LYS A 132 -14.02 8.65 -5.68
C LYS A 132 -14.16 7.54 -4.65
N ILE A 133 -13.57 7.71 -3.46
CA ILE A 133 -13.68 6.75 -2.34
C ILE A 133 -15.16 6.55 -1.98
N LYS A 134 -15.89 7.66 -1.82
CA LYS A 134 -17.33 7.60 -1.49
C LYS A 134 -18.14 6.91 -2.59
N ALA A 135 -17.88 7.21 -3.86
CA ALA A 135 -18.59 6.59 -4.98
C ALA A 135 -18.39 5.06 -5.02
N VAL A 136 -17.16 4.59 -4.79
CA VAL A 136 -16.87 3.15 -4.70
C VAL A 136 -17.54 2.51 -3.49
N HIS A 137 -17.44 3.13 -2.31
CA HIS A 137 -18.12 2.67 -1.11
C HIS A 137 -19.63 2.52 -1.34
N ASP A 138 -20.29 3.58 -1.81
CA ASP A 138 -21.72 3.60 -2.06
C ASP A 138 -22.11 2.54 -3.10
N TYR A 139 -21.31 2.37 -4.16
CA TYR A 139 -21.56 1.33 -5.16
C TYR A 139 -21.56 -0.06 -4.53
N ILE A 140 -20.55 -0.40 -3.71
CA ILE A 140 -20.44 -1.72 -3.09
C ILE A 140 -21.64 -1.96 -2.17
N VAL A 141 -21.93 -1.02 -1.25
CA VAL A 141 -23.04 -1.13 -0.29
C VAL A 141 -24.40 -1.24 -0.99
N LEU A 142 -24.58 -0.56 -2.14
CA LEU A 142 -25.84 -0.59 -2.89
C LEU A 142 -26.02 -1.84 -3.76
N ASN A 143 -24.95 -2.58 -4.07
CA ASN A 143 -24.99 -3.65 -5.08
C ASN A 143 -24.58 -5.03 -4.55
N VAL A 144 -24.12 -5.13 -3.30
CA VAL A 144 -23.73 -6.40 -2.67
C VAL A 144 -24.54 -6.58 -1.39
N ALA A 145 -25.09 -7.77 -1.19
CA ALA A 145 -25.80 -8.14 0.03
C ALA A 145 -25.04 -9.20 0.85
N TYR A 146 -24.95 -9.00 2.16
CA TYR A 146 -24.16 -9.88 3.04
C TYR A 146 -24.63 -11.36 3.00
N ASP A 147 -23.71 -12.27 2.69
CA ASP A 147 -23.96 -13.71 2.60
C ASP A 147 -24.02 -14.36 3.99
N LYS A 148 -25.22 -14.52 4.53
CA LYS A 148 -25.46 -15.21 5.80
C LYS A 148 -25.23 -16.73 5.74
N THR A 149 -25.04 -17.31 4.55
CA THR A 149 -24.68 -18.74 4.41
C THR A 149 -23.18 -19.00 4.56
N LEU A 150 -22.38 -17.93 4.50
CA LEU A 150 -20.91 -17.97 4.58
C LEU A 150 -20.25 -18.79 3.46
N THR A 151 -20.88 -18.83 2.28
CA THR A 151 -20.44 -19.63 1.13
C THR A 151 -19.58 -18.79 0.18
N TYR A 152 -20.00 -17.56 -0.09
CA TYR A 152 -19.41 -16.66 -1.07
C TYR A 152 -18.45 -15.70 -0.39
N ARG A 153 -17.21 -15.58 -0.87
CA ARG A 153 -16.14 -14.89 -0.13
C ARG A 153 -15.12 -14.16 -1.00
N THR A 154 -15.38 -14.00 -2.28
CA THR A 154 -14.47 -13.36 -3.24
C THR A 154 -15.08 -12.09 -3.82
N GLN A 155 -14.24 -11.22 -4.36
CA GLN A 155 -14.69 -10.08 -5.15
C GLN A 155 -15.48 -10.51 -6.40
N TYR A 156 -15.14 -11.67 -6.99
CA TYR A 156 -15.93 -12.25 -8.08
C TYR A 156 -17.36 -12.59 -7.63
N ASP A 157 -17.52 -13.16 -6.44
CA ASP A 157 -18.85 -13.42 -5.89
C ASP A 157 -19.62 -12.12 -5.65
N ALA A 158 -18.98 -11.11 -5.05
CA ALA A 158 -19.57 -9.79 -4.86
C ALA A 158 -20.05 -9.17 -6.19
N LEU A 159 -19.23 -9.22 -7.24
CA LEU A 159 -19.52 -8.62 -8.54
C LEU A 159 -20.55 -9.37 -9.39
N PHE A 160 -20.53 -10.70 -9.38
CA PHE A 160 -21.33 -11.52 -10.31
C PHE A 160 -22.52 -12.22 -9.65
N ARG A 161 -22.53 -12.31 -8.31
CA ARG A 161 -23.66 -12.88 -7.54
C ARG A 161 -24.35 -11.85 -6.67
N ASN A 162 -23.81 -10.63 -6.57
CA ASN A 162 -24.30 -9.55 -5.71
C ASN A 162 -24.37 -9.99 -4.23
N THR A 163 -23.49 -10.90 -3.80
CA THR A 163 -23.45 -11.39 -2.41
C THR A 163 -22.08 -11.95 -2.05
N SER A 164 -21.64 -11.67 -0.83
CA SER A 164 -20.40 -12.20 -0.26
C SER A 164 -20.38 -12.03 1.26
N VAL A 165 -19.46 -12.71 1.95
CA VAL A 165 -19.01 -12.32 3.30
C VAL A 165 -17.98 -11.19 3.22
N CYS A 166 -17.58 -10.68 4.40
CA CYS A 166 -16.62 -9.58 4.58
C CYS A 166 -15.39 -9.65 3.68
N HIS A 167 -14.83 -10.84 3.47
CA HIS A 167 -13.67 -11.03 2.61
C HIS A 167 -13.89 -10.55 1.17
N GLY A 168 -15.03 -10.85 0.54
CA GLY A 168 -15.28 -10.37 -0.83
C GLY A 168 -15.62 -8.89 -0.91
N TYR A 169 -16.21 -8.30 0.14
CA TYR A 169 -16.40 -6.84 0.25
C TYR A 169 -15.04 -6.13 0.30
N ALA A 170 -14.17 -6.58 1.21
CA ALA A 170 -12.86 -5.97 1.42
C ALA A 170 -11.95 -6.12 0.20
N LEU A 171 -11.97 -7.29 -0.46
CA LEU A 171 -11.23 -7.50 -1.71
C LEU A 171 -11.79 -6.66 -2.86
N LEU A 172 -13.10 -6.51 -2.99
CA LEU A 172 -13.69 -5.68 -4.04
C LEU A 172 -13.31 -4.20 -3.85
N PHE A 173 -13.45 -3.67 -2.64
CA PHE A 173 -13.04 -2.29 -2.33
C PHE A 173 -11.54 -2.09 -2.60
N TYR A 174 -10.70 -3.02 -2.15
CA TYR A 174 -9.26 -3.00 -2.40
C TYR A 174 -8.93 -2.89 -3.89
N ARG A 175 -9.50 -3.77 -4.72
CA ARG A 175 -9.22 -3.79 -6.17
C ARG A 175 -9.75 -2.54 -6.89
N MET A 176 -10.87 -1.98 -6.45
CA MET A 176 -11.39 -0.73 -7.00
C MET A 176 -10.52 0.47 -6.62
N MET A 177 -9.92 0.50 -5.42
CA MET A 177 -8.97 1.55 -5.03
C MET A 177 -7.65 1.44 -5.78
N GLU A 178 -7.12 0.23 -5.98
CA GLU A 178 -5.91 -0.01 -6.78
C GLU A 178 -6.08 0.52 -8.22
N GLU A 179 -7.19 0.22 -8.88
CA GLU A 179 -7.47 0.69 -10.25
C GLU A 179 -7.55 2.23 -10.32
N LEU A 180 -7.98 2.87 -9.23
CA LEU A 180 -8.01 4.32 -9.09
C LEU A 180 -6.68 4.95 -8.67
N ASN A 181 -5.64 4.13 -8.44
CA ASN A 181 -4.36 4.55 -7.87
C ASN A 181 -4.52 5.29 -6.53
N ILE A 182 -5.46 4.83 -5.70
CA ILE A 182 -5.68 5.34 -4.35
C ILE A 182 -5.07 4.33 -3.38
N PRO A 183 -4.11 4.72 -2.52
CA PRO A 183 -3.49 3.79 -1.58
C PRO A 183 -4.53 3.17 -0.67
N VAL A 184 -4.50 1.83 -0.58
CA VAL A 184 -5.46 1.02 0.16
C VAL A 184 -4.73 -0.12 0.85
N ARG A 185 -5.26 -0.56 1.99
CA ARG A 185 -4.76 -1.69 2.78
C ARG A 185 -5.91 -2.62 3.17
N LEU A 186 -5.59 -3.89 3.41
CA LEU A 186 -6.51 -4.88 3.98
C LEU A 186 -6.18 -5.04 5.45
N VAL A 187 -7.16 -4.80 6.32
CA VAL A 187 -6.99 -4.93 7.77
C VAL A 187 -7.64 -6.21 8.25
N ILE A 188 -6.90 -7.00 9.02
CA ILE A 188 -7.39 -8.21 9.65
C ILE A 188 -7.60 -7.99 11.14
N GLY A 189 -8.68 -8.57 11.63
CA GLY A 189 -8.90 -8.66 13.05
C GLY A 189 -10.22 -9.33 13.37
N SER A 190 -10.97 -8.74 14.30
CA SER A 190 -12.28 -9.27 14.68
C SER A 190 -13.30 -8.18 15.01
N ALA A 191 -14.56 -8.47 14.75
CA ALA A 191 -15.73 -7.68 15.15
C ALA A 191 -16.83 -8.66 15.58
N GLY A 192 -16.75 -9.14 16.82
CA GLY A 192 -17.55 -10.27 17.33
C GLY A 192 -17.16 -11.66 16.79
N SER A 193 -16.61 -11.72 15.57
CA SER A 193 -15.95 -12.89 14.95
C SER A 193 -14.76 -12.43 14.10
N ALA A 194 -13.95 -13.35 13.59
CA ALA A 194 -12.89 -13.03 12.64
C ALA A 194 -13.44 -12.21 11.46
N HIS A 195 -12.75 -11.13 11.12
CA HIS A 195 -13.24 -10.10 10.21
C HIS A 195 -12.10 -9.48 9.40
N ILE A 196 -12.45 -8.91 8.25
CA ILE A 196 -11.54 -8.22 7.35
C ILE A 196 -12.26 -7.00 6.76
N TRP A 197 -11.57 -5.88 6.75
CA TRP A 197 -12.04 -4.62 6.18
C TRP A 197 -10.86 -3.87 5.54
N ASN A 198 -11.02 -2.59 5.22
CA ASN A 198 -9.98 -1.81 4.55
C ASN A 198 -9.52 -0.61 5.35
N MET A 199 -8.33 -0.13 5.02
CA MET A 199 -7.99 1.29 5.17
C MET A 199 -7.74 1.91 3.82
N VAL A 200 -8.00 3.20 3.69
CA VAL A 200 -7.75 3.98 2.48
C VAL A 200 -7.08 5.30 2.82
N GLN A 201 -6.13 5.73 2.00
CA GLN A 201 -5.44 6.99 2.19
C GLN A 201 -6.12 8.11 1.40
N VAL A 202 -6.39 9.23 2.08
CA VAL A 202 -6.80 10.48 1.45
C VAL A 202 -6.11 11.65 2.11
N ASP A 203 -5.61 12.59 1.32
CA ASP A 203 -4.80 13.73 1.78
C ASP A 203 -3.71 13.28 2.77
N ASN A 204 -2.98 12.21 2.43
CA ASN A 204 -1.92 11.59 3.26
C ASN A 204 -2.39 10.97 4.59
N THR A 205 -3.69 10.97 4.89
CA THR A 205 -4.27 10.36 6.09
C THR A 205 -4.90 9.02 5.76
N TRP A 206 -4.61 8.00 6.55
CA TRP A 206 -5.27 6.69 6.43
C TRP A 206 -6.49 6.63 7.33
N TYR A 207 -7.61 6.19 6.78
CA TYR A 207 -8.84 5.97 7.52
C TYR A 207 -9.32 4.53 7.34
N HIS A 208 -9.92 3.97 8.38
CA HIS A 208 -10.63 2.69 8.27
C HIS A 208 -11.95 2.86 7.53
N ILE A 209 -12.28 1.88 6.71
CA ILE A 209 -13.56 1.80 6.01
C ILE A 209 -14.03 0.36 5.98
N ASP A 210 -15.24 0.11 6.47
CA ASP A 210 -15.84 -1.22 6.49
C ASP A 210 -17.18 -1.23 5.73
N THR A 211 -17.07 -1.49 4.43
CA THR A 211 -18.22 -1.67 3.53
C THR A 211 -19.14 -2.83 3.93
N THR A 212 -18.66 -3.78 4.74
CA THR A 212 -19.48 -4.89 5.23
C THR A 212 -20.41 -4.43 6.35
N PHE A 213 -19.90 -3.65 7.29
CA PHE A 213 -20.69 -3.14 8.42
C PHE A 213 -21.57 -1.95 7.99
N ASP A 214 -21.21 -1.24 6.92
CA ASP A 214 -22.07 -0.23 6.29
C ASP A 214 -23.14 -0.80 5.34
N ASP A 215 -23.12 -2.12 5.06
CA ASP A 215 -24.23 -2.83 4.39
C ASP A 215 -25.37 -3.13 5.40
N PRO A 216 -26.57 -2.52 5.25
CA PRO A 216 -27.67 -2.74 6.18
C PRO A 216 -28.11 -4.20 6.24
N VAL A 217 -28.20 -4.78 7.44
CA VAL A 217 -28.73 -6.15 7.64
C VAL A 217 -30.07 -6.10 8.41
N PRO A 218 -31.20 -6.62 7.87
CA PRO A 218 -31.37 -7.19 6.53
C PRO A 218 -31.19 -6.15 5.43
N ASP A 219 -30.77 -6.61 4.25
CA ASP A 219 -30.53 -5.77 3.06
C ASP A 219 -31.72 -4.83 2.78
N ARG A 220 -31.40 -3.57 2.49
CA ARG A 220 -32.35 -2.49 2.24
C ARG A 220 -31.99 -1.77 0.96
N LEU A 221 -32.82 -2.01 -0.07
CA LEU A 221 -32.66 -1.39 -1.38
C LEU A 221 -32.53 0.13 -1.29
N ASN A 222 -31.49 0.67 -1.93
CA ASN A 222 -31.16 2.10 -2.00
C ASN A 222 -30.82 2.77 -0.65
N GLN A 223 -30.44 2.01 0.37
CA GLN A 223 -29.95 2.56 1.63
C GLN A 223 -28.45 2.30 1.78
N VAL A 224 -27.71 3.34 2.15
CA VAL A 224 -26.29 3.27 2.51
C VAL A 224 -26.15 3.73 3.95
N SER A 225 -25.36 3.01 4.75
CA SER A 225 -24.87 3.47 6.04
C SER A 225 -23.50 4.13 5.87
N TYR A 226 -23.15 5.02 6.80
CA TYR A 226 -21.83 5.66 6.89
C TYR A 226 -21.28 5.57 8.32
N GLU A 227 -21.77 4.61 9.10
CA GLU A 227 -21.36 4.39 10.49
C GLU A 227 -19.90 3.90 10.57
N TYR A 228 -19.43 3.18 9.54
CA TYR A 228 -18.06 2.66 9.44
C TYR A 228 -17.28 3.25 8.25
N TYR A 229 -17.65 4.47 7.85
CA TYR A 229 -17.02 5.19 6.76
C TYR A 229 -15.96 6.18 7.27
N MET A 230 -14.71 5.98 6.83
CA MET A 230 -13.58 6.89 7.09
C MET A 230 -13.32 7.14 8.59
N LEU A 231 -13.26 6.07 9.37
CA LEU A 231 -13.05 6.12 10.82
C LEU A 231 -11.58 6.23 11.20
N THR A 232 -11.31 6.93 12.30
CA THR A 232 -10.02 6.85 13.01
C THR A 232 -9.84 5.51 13.70
N GLU A 233 -8.60 5.22 14.12
CA GLU A 233 -8.28 4.02 14.92
C GLU A 233 -9.11 3.97 16.21
N GLU A 234 -9.26 5.11 16.90
CA GLU A 234 -10.07 5.19 18.13
C GLU A 234 -11.56 4.93 17.87
N GLU A 235 -12.08 5.36 16.73
CA GLU A 235 -13.47 5.16 16.36
C GLU A 235 -13.78 3.71 16.00
N ILE A 236 -12.97 3.09 15.13
CA ILE A 236 -13.16 1.70 14.72
C ILE A 236 -12.92 0.72 15.88
N SER A 237 -11.95 1.00 16.76
CA SER A 237 -11.59 0.15 17.89
C SER A 237 -12.65 0.12 19.02
N LYS A 238 -13.78 0.82 18.88
CA LYS A 238 -14.91 0.74 19.82
C LYS A 238 -15.57 -0.64 19.81
N ASP A 239 -15.57 -1.31 18.67
CA ASP A 239 -16.16 -2.63 18.48
C ASP A 239 -15.38 -3.56 17.54
N HIS A 240 -14.34 -3.06 16.87
CA HIS A 240 -13.35 -3.85 16.16
C HIS A 240 -12.09 -4.04 17.01
N VAL A 241 -11.43 -5.17 16.81
CA VAL A 241 -10.09 -5.46 17.34
C VAL A 241 -9.18 -5.65 16.15
N ILE A 242 -8.14 -4.84 16.05
CA ILE A 242 -7.12 -4.93 15.00
C ILE A 242 -6.06 -5.94 15.43
N GLU A 243 -5.75 -6.91 14.57
CA GLU A 243 -4.72 -7.93 14.83
C GLU A 243 -3.40 -7.62 14.11
N GLU A 244 -3.41 -6.71 13.13
CA GLU A 244 -2.19 -6.21 12.50
C GLU A 244 -1.56 -5.11 13.37
N GLU A 245 -0.36 -5.34 13.89
CA GLU A 245 0.36 -4.38 14.74
C GLU A 245 0.88 -3.14 13.99
N ASN A 246 0.65 -3.09 12.68
CA ASN A 246 1.64 -2.65 11.71
C ASN A 246 0.97 -1.91 10.53
N ILE A 247 -0.02 -1.09 10.87
CA ILE A 247 -0.81 -0.30 9.93
C ILE A 247 -0.63 1.20 10.21
N PRO A 248 -0.85 2.08 9.23
CA PRO A 248 -0.90 3.52 9.48
C PRO A 248 -1.99 3.85 10.50
N HIS A 249 -1.79 4.90 11.30
CA HIS A 249 -2.78 5.33 12.27
C HIS A 249 -3.22 6.76 12.01
N THR A 250 -4.50 7.06 12.21
CA THR A 250 -4.97 8.45 12.25
C THR A 250 -5.69 8.74 13.55
N SER A 251 -5.47 9.96 14.03
CA SER A 251 -6.19 10.54 15.17
C SER A 251 -7.02 11.77 14.75
N THR A 252 -6.88 12.22 13.50
CA THR A 252 -7.67 13.31 12.93
C THR A 252 -8.97 12.74 12.38
N THR A 253 -10.11 13.10 12.98
CA THR A 253 -11.42 12.63 12.49
C THR A 253 -11.69 13.12 11.07
N TYR A 254 -12.45 12.35 10.30
CA TYR A 254 -12.74 12.72 8.92
C TYR A 254 -13.62 13.98 8.83
N GLU A 255 -14.52 14.18 9.80
CA GLU A 255 -15.27 15.43 9.95
C GLU A 255 -14.34 16.63 10.15
N TYR A 256 -13.31 16.52 11.00
CA TYR A 256 -12.32 17.58 11.20
C TYR A 256 -11.61 17.91 9.89
N LEU A 257 -11.07 16.88 9.22
CA LEU A 257 -10.36 17.05 7.95
C LEU A 257 -11.22 17.77 6.90
N LEU A 258 -12.48 17.35 6.74
CA LEU A 258 -13.38 17.99 5.77
C LEU A 258 -13.68 19.46 6.11
N ASN A 259 -13.90 19.80 7.40
CA ASN A 259 -14.11 21.20 7.79
C ASN A 259 -12.89 22.07 7.48
N GLU A 260 -11.68 21.59 7.79
CA GLU A 260 -10.43 22.27 7.46
C GLU A 260 -10.24 22.46 5.95
N LEU A 261 -10.61 21.47 5.15
CA LEU A 261 -10.56 21.59 3.69
C LEU A 261 -11.57 22.63 3.18
N VAL A 262 -12.76 22.75 3.78
CA VAL A 262 -13.72 23.81 3.46
C VAL A 262 -13.12 25.19 3.75
N GLU A 263 -12.53 25.36 4.93
CA GLU A 263 -11.95 26.65 5.35
C GLU A 263 -10.76 27.06 4.49
N ASN A 264 -9.87 26.11 4.17
CA ASN A 264 -8.66 26.39 3.41
C ASN A 264 -8.90 26.60 1.91
N SER A 265 -9.90 25.92 1.32
CA SER A 265 -10.14 25.95 -0.13
C SER A 265 -11.37 26.76 -0.56
N GLY A 266 -12.37 26.89 0.31
CA GLY A 266 -13.70 27.39 -0.05
C GLY A 266 -14.45 26.48 -1.05
N ASN A 267 -13.99 25.25 -1.28
CA ASN A 267 -14.55 24.34 -2.28
C ASN A 267 -15.85 23.69 -1.75
N SER A 268 -16.95 23.89 -2.48
CA SER A 268 -18.27 23.35 -2.12
C SER A 268 -18.33 21.82 -2.14
N VAL A 269 -17.38 21.13 -2.78
CA VAL A 269 -17.30 19.66 -2.77
C VAL A 269 -17.23 19.12 -1.34
N TYR A 270 -16.41 19.70 -0.48
CA TYR A 270 -16.25 19.25 0.90
C TYR A 270 -17.50 19.55 1.76
N ILE A 271 -18.20 20.66 1.48
CA ILE A 271 -19.50 20.95 2.10
C ILE A 271 -20.54 19.89 1.72
N ASN A 272 -20.56 19.49 0.44
CA ASN A 272 -21.47 18.44 -0.02
C ASN A 272 -21.14 17.09 0.62
N LEU A 273 -19.86 16.75 0.77
CA LEU A 273 -19.41 15.55 1.47
C LEU A 273 -19.86 15.55 2.93
N LEU A 274 -19.58 16.62 3.69
CA LEU A 274 -20.04 16.78 5.07
C LEU A 274 -21.55 16.52 5.19
N ASN A 275 -22.35 17.22 4.38
CA ASN A 275 -23.80 17.08 4.39
C ASN A 275 -24.26 15.66 4.03
N SER A 276 -23.61 15.02 3.05
CA SER A 276 -23.97 13.66 2.60
C SER A 276 -23.67 12.58 3.64
N LEU A 277 -22.70 12.84 4.51
CA LEU A 277 -22.29 11.95 5.60
C LEU A 277 -23.03 12.25 6.91
N GLY A 278 -23.94 13.24 6.90
CA GLY A 278 -24.73 13.63 8.06
C GLY A 278 -23.98 14.52 9.06
N TYR A 279 -22.78 15.00 8.71
CA TYR A 279 -22.06 16.00 9.50
C TYR A 279 -22.67 17.39 9.32
N SER A 280 -22.44 18.26 10.30
CA SER A 280 -22.82 19.68 10.21
C SER A 280 -21.58 20.51 9.97
N TYR A 281 -21.56 21.35 8.93
CA TYR A 281 -20.52 22.37 8.82
C TYR A 281 -20.66 23.37 9.97
N THR A 282 -19.76 23.29 10.94
CA THR A 282 -19.66 24.25 12.03
C THR A 282 -18.46 25.14 11.76
N ASN A 283 -18.69 26.42 11.47
CA ASN A 283 -17.65 27.45 11.29
C ASN A 283 -16.98 27.83 12.63
N THR A 284 -16.71 26.84 13.47
CA THR A 284 -16.18 26.99 14.82
C THR A 284 -15.11 25.94 15.01
N ASP A 285 -13.86 26.41 15.14
CA ASP A 285 -12.70 26.02 15.98
C ASP A 285 -12.81 24.85 17.00
N THR A 286 -13.83 23.99 16.94
CA THR A 286 -14.30 23.12 18.02
C THR A 286 -14.27 21.64 17.69
N SER A 287 -13.97 21.23 16.46
CA SER A 287 -13.53 19.86 16.22
C SER A 287 -12.10 19.76 16.75
N SER A 288 -11.93 19.16 17.93
CA SER A 288 -10.65 19.17 18.63
C SER A 288 -9.63 18.33 17.87
N THR A 289 -8.49 18.93 17.52
CA THR A 289 -7.26 18.18 17.22
C THR A 289 -7.04 17.18 18.36
N PRO A 290 -6.72 15.91 18.09
CA PRO A 290 -6.49 14.91 19.13
C PRO A 290 -5.43 15.42 20.12
N ALA A 291 -5.69 15.24 21.42
CA ALA A 291 -4.83 15.76 22.49
C ALA A 291 -3.39 15.23 22.45
N ASN A 292 -3.16 14.11 21.74
CA ASN A 292 -1.85 13.53 21.44
C ASN A 292 -1.88 12.94 20.02
N PRO A 293 -1.52 13.70 18.97
CA PRO A 293 -1.56 13.18 17.61
C PRO A 293 -0.49 12.11 17.39
N THR A 294 -0.87 10.99 16.79
CA THR A 294 0.07 10.01 16.24
C THR A 294 0.72 10.62 14.99
N ILE A 295 2.05 10.55 14.89
CA ILE A 295 2.79 11.09 13.75
C ILE A 295 3.11 9.96 12.77
N ASN A 296 2.65 10.10 11.54
CA ASN A 296 2.97 9.17 10.46
C ASN A 296 4.18 9.66 9.68
N ILE A 297 4.99 8.71 9.18
CA ILE A 297 6.12 9.01 8.29
C ILE A 297 5.91 8.21 7.00
N PHE A 298 5.90 8.89 5.87
CA PHE A 298 5.96 8.26 4.55
C PHE A 298 7.31 8.52 3.92
N ALA A 299 7.98 7.45 3.50
CA ALA A 299 9.26 7.44 2.83
C ALA A 299 9.08 6.91 1.41
N LEU A 300 9.24 7.78 0.41
CA LEU A 300 9.01 7.43 -0.99
C LEU A 300 7.65 6.76 -1.18
N ASP A 301 6.60 7.42 -0.66
CA ASP A 301 5.20 6.97 -0.64
C ASP A 301 4.90 5.72 0.21
N ASN A 302 5.91 5.08 0.80
CA ASN A 302 5.72 3.95 1.70
C ASN A 302 5.58 4.39 3.14
N TYR A 303 4.55 3.90 3.85
CA TYR A 303 4.44 4.08 5.28
C TYR A 303 5.65 3.43 5.98
N VAL A 304 6.34 4.18 6.82
CA VAL A 304 7.37 3.64 7.70
C VAL A 304 6.68 3.04 8.91
N GLU A 305 6.76 1.73 9.01
CA GLU A 305 6.15 0.94 10.05
C GLU A 305 6.89 1.11 11.39
N TYR A 306 6.15 1.55 12.42
CA TYR A 306 6.65 1.71 13.78
C TYR A 306 5.84 0.83 14.73
N ASP A 307 6.54 0.05 15.55
CA ASP A 307 5.94 -0.79 16.56
C ASP A 307 6.53 -0.50 17.96
N SER A 308 6.04 -1.22 18.96
CA SER A 308 6.54 -1.09 20.34
C SER A 308 8.02 -1.45 20.51
N SER A 309 8.62 -2.19 19.56
CA SER A 309 10.03 -2.61 19.51
C SER A 309 10.93 -1.52 18.92
N TYR A 310 10.44 -0.74 17.95
CA TYR A 310 11.12 0.40 17.33
C TYR A 310 10.84 1.73 18.03
N GLY A 311 9.75 1.84 18.78
CA GLY A 311 9.26 3.10 19.33
C GLY A 311 8.53 3.95 18.28
N PHE A 312 7.93 5.06 18.71
CA PHE A 312 7.05 5.87 17.88
C PHE A 312 7.60 7.30 17.68
N PRO A 313 7.42 7.91 16.50
CA PRO A 313 7.74 9.32 16.29
C PRO A 313 6.99 10.24 17.26
N PHE A 314 7.60 11.38 17.61
CA PHE A 314 6.96 12.40 18.44
C PHE A 314 7.46 13.82 18.11
N ILE A 315 6.73 14.85 18.52
CA ILE A 315 7.18 16.26 18.44
C ILE A 315 7.86 16.63 19.75
N ASP A 316 9.09 17.15 19.68
CA ASP A 316 9.84 17.62 20.85
C ASP A 316 9.45 19.04 21.31
N GLU A 317 10.05 19.52 22.39
CA GLU A 317 9.82 20.87 22.94
C GLU A 317 10.19 22.02 21.98
N ASN A 318 10.97 21.75 20.93
CA ASN A 318 11.38 22.71 19.92
C ASN A 318 10.49 22.64 18.66
N SER A 319 9.35 21.93 18.72
CA SER A 319 8.44 21.73 17.58
C SER A 319 9.13 21.04 16.39
N ARG A 320 9.95 20.02 16.68
CA ARG A 320 10.61 19.19 15.68
C ARG A 320 10.20 17.73 15.83
N THR A 321 9.96 17.08 14.69
CA THR A 321 9.64 15.65 14.65
C THR A 321 10.90 14.82 14.89
N GLN A 322 10.86 14.05 15.96
CA GLN A 322 11.85 13.08 16.37
C GLN A 322 11.39 11.70 15.93
N VAL A 323 12.24 10.97 15.20
CA VAL A 323 11.92 9.62 14.71
C VAL A 323 12.91 8.58 15.25
N PRO A 324 12.46 7.35 15.53
CA PRO A 324 13.36 6.23 15.73
C PRO A 324 14.31 6.08 14.54
N PHE A 325 15.60 6.27 14.83
CA PHE A 325 16.63 6.47 13.81
C PHE A 325 16.73 5.34 12.79
N ARG A 326 16.80 4.11 13.32
CA ARG A 326 17.20 2.92 12.56
C ARG A 326 16.15 2.58 11.51
N ILE A 327 14.91 2.32 11.94
CA ILE A 327 13.85 1.83 11.05
C ILE A 327 13.55 2.81 9.92
N THR A 328 13.58 4.12 10.20
CA THR A 328 13.29 5.16 9.21
C THR A 328 14.32 5.20 8.09
N LEU A 329 15.60 5.01 8.42
CA LEU A 329 16.68 5.04 7.43
C LEU A 329 16.91 3.70 6.73
N GLU A 330 16.72 2.58 7.43
CA GLU A 330 16.75 1.25 6.81
C GLU A 330 15.62 1.09 5.78
N ASN A 331 14.43 1.69 6.01
CA ASN A 331 13.36 1.76 5.00
C ASN A 331 13.74 2.56 3.74
N LEU A 332 14.70 3.48 3.84
CA LEU A 332 15.26 4.22 2.72
C LEU A 332 16.49 3.52 2.10
N GLY A 333 16.82 2.32 2.55
CA GLY A 333 17.95 1.53 2.08
C GLY A 333 19.31 1.92 2.67
N ALA A 334 19.34 2.71 3.75
CA ALA A 334 20.58 3.12 4.39
C ALA A 334 21.10 2.04 5.35
N ASP A 335 22.42 1.89 5.40
CA ASP A 335 23.11 1.06 6.39
C ASP A 335 23.27 1.84 7.70
N VAL A 336 22.73 1.32 8.80
CA VAL A 336 22.71 2.01 10.10
C VAL A 336 23.55 1.29 11.17
N SER A 337 24.50 2.00 11.76
CA SER A 337 25.39 1.50 12.81
C SER A 337 25.47 2.43 14.03
N TRP A 338 26.08 1.94 15.11
CA TRP A 338 26.21 2.66 16.38
C TRP A 338 27.66 2.61 16.87
N ASP A 339 28.23 3.79 17.16
CA ASP A 339 29.50 3.94 17.84
C ASP A 339 29.25 4.22 19.34
N GLY A 340 29.52 3.20 20.16
CA GLY A 340 29.32 3.28 21.61
C GLY A 340 30.38 4.09 22.36
N GLU A 341 31.57 4.29 21.79
CA GLU A 341 32.64 5.07 22.43
C GLU A 341 32.32 6.56 22.36
N THR A 342 31.89 7.02 21.19
CA THR A 342 31.53 8.43 20.97
C THR A 342 30.04 8.73 21.19
N ARG A 343 29.22 7.70 21.42
CA ARG A 343 27.75 7.79 21.49
C ARG A 343 27.17 8.44 20.23
N THR A 344 27.55 7.90 19.08
CA THR A 344 27.19 8.44 17.76
C THR A 344 26.42 7.41 16.96
N ALA A 345 25.26 7.82 16.45
CA ALA A 345 24.52 7.04 15.46
C ALA A 345 25.10 7.34 14.07
N ILE A 346 25.34 6.33 13.24
CA ILE A 346 25.95 6.50 11.92
C ILE A 346 25.02 5.88 10.89
N ALA A 347 24.74 6.60 9.81
CA ALA A 347 24.01 6.08 8.66
C ALA A 347 24.75 6.37 7.36
N GLU A 348 24.75 5.39 6.47
CA GLU A 348 25.38 5.46 5.15
C GLU A 348 24.36 5.13 4.06
N LEU A 349 24.24 6.02 3.07
CA LEU A 349 23.37 5.82 1.91
C LEU A 349 23.99 6.54 0.71
N ASN A 350 24.14 5.85 -0.43
CA ASN A 350 24.64 6.43 -1.68
C ASN A 350 25.94 7.24 -1.52
N ASP A 351 26.96 6.67 -0.85
CA ASP A 351 28.26 7.29 -0.53
C ASP A 351 28.20 8.54 0.38
N ILE A 352 27.05 8.82 0.99
CA ILE A 352 26.88 9.86 2.01
C ILE A 352 26.93 9.20 3.38
N GLU A 353 27.89 9.60 4.21
CA GLU A 353 27.94 9.27 5.63
C GLU A 353 27.33 10.42 6.45
N VAL A 354 26.32 10.12 7.25
CA VAL A 354 25.76 11.03 8.26
C VAL A 354 26.04 10.45 9.65
N ARG A 355 26.84 11.18 10.44
CA ARG A 355 27.14 10.85 11.84
C ARG A 355 26.36 11.80 12.75
N ILE A 356 25.63 11.24 13.71
CA ILE A 356 24.74 11.96 14.61
C ILE A 356 25.14 11.74 16.07
N PRO A 357 25.94 12.65 16.66
CA PRO A 357 26.30 12.59 18.07
C PRO A 357 25.08 12.85 18.97
N ILE A 358 24.85 12.00 19.98
CA ILE A 358 23.71 12.15 20.88
C ILE A 358 23.94 13.28 21.88
N GLY A 359 22.91 14.13 22.05
CA GLY A 359 22.92 15.28 22.95
C GLY A 359 23.41 16.58 22.30
N GLU A 360 23.87 16.50 21.05
CA GLU A 360 24.37 17.63 20.28
C GLU A 360 23.31 18.18 19.31
N ALA A 361 23.36 19.49 19.08
CA ALA A 361 22.48 20.18 18.14
C ALA A 361 23.14 20.30 16.75
N TYR A 362 23.84 19.26 16.31
CA TYR A 362 24.43 19.19 14.98
C TYR A 362 24.58 17.73 14.54
N ILE A 363 24.70 17.53 13.24
CA ILE A 363 25.13 16.28 12.61
C ILE A 363 26.42 16.53 11.82
N VAL A 364 27.10 15.46 11.43
CA VAL A 364 28.30 15.52 10.60
C VAL A 364 28.03 14.76 9.32
N VAL A 365 28.04 15.46 8.19
CA VAL A 365 27.79 14.90 6.85
C VAL A 365 29.10 14.90 6.09
N ASN A 366 29.61 13.72 5.75
CA ASN A 366 30.90 13.54 5.07
C ASN A 366 32.03 14.36 5.73
N GLY A 367 32.10 14.30 7.07
CA GLY A 367 33.08 15.03 7.89
C GLY A 367 32.80 16.52 8.11
N ARG A 368 31.71 17.09 7.57
CA ARG A 368 31.34 18.50 7.74
C ARG A 368 30.19 18.67 8.73
N ILE A 369 30.33 19.61 9.65
CA ILE A 369 29.29 19.91 10.63
C ILE A 369 28.11 20.62 9.94
N VAL A 370 26.92 20.08 10.13
CA VAL A 370 25.63 20.68 9.77
C VAL A 370 24.85 20.95 11.05
N GLN A 371 24.50 22.20 11.29
CA GLN A 371 23.79 22.60 12.51
C GLN A 371 22.32 22.17 12.45
N ASN A 372 21.79 21.75 13.61
CA ASN A 372 20.38 21.45 13.83
C ASN A 372 19.80 22.43 14.85
N ASP A 373 18.50 22.66 14.76
CA ASP A 373 17.75 23.52 15.69
C ASP A 373 17.17 22.77 16.88
N THR A 374 17.41 21.45 16.95
CA THR A 374 17.14 20.61 18.11
C THR A 374 18.20 19.52 18.25
N LYS A 375 18.16 18.77 19.34
CA LYS A 375 19.14 17.75 19.69
C LYS A 375 18.64 16.34 19.39
N SER A 376 19.56 15.49 18.98
CA SER A 376 19.37 14.05 18.94
C SER A 376 19.40 13.48 20.36
N LEU A 377 18.51 12.53 20.68
CA LEU A 377 18.35 12.04 22.05
C LEU A 377 18.20 10.52 22.13
N ILE A 378 18.38 9.99 23.33
CA ILE A 378 18.01 8.61 23.66
C ILE A 378 16.79 8.64 24.56
N LYS A 379 15.71 7.97 24.14
CA LYS A 379 14.47 7.82 24.90
C LYS A 379 14.07 6.34 24.87
N ASP A 380 13.75 5.80 26.04
CA ASP A 380 13.37 4.39 26.22
C ASP A 380 14.38 3.39 25.60
N GLY A 381 15.67 3.72 25.70
CA GLY A 381 16.77 2.90 25.16
C GLY A 381 16.98 3.01 23.66
N ARG A 382 16.29 3.92 22.97
CA ARG A 382 16.32 4.09 21.51
C ARG A 382 16.83 5.45 21.11
N THR A 383 17.53 5.50 19.99
CA THR A 383 18.04 6.75 19.41
C THR A 383 16.96 7.42 18.56
N TYR A 384 16.66 8.68 18.89
CA TYR A 384 15.72 9.53 18.18
C TYR A 384 16.43 10.73 17.56
N LEU A 385 16.10 11.00 16.29
CA LEU A 385 16.74 12.06 15.53
C LEU A 385 15.74 13.04 14.92
N PRO A 386 16.16 14.30 14.72
CA PRO A 386 15.38 15.27 13.96
C PRO A 386 15.33 14.84 12.49
N ILE A 387 14.18 14.34 12.05
CA ILE A 387 14.04 13.66 10.75
C ILE A 387 14.50 14.55 9.58
N ARG A 388 14.07 15.81 9.57
CA ARG A 388 14.26 16.73 8.45
C ARG A 388 15.73 16.87 8.06
N LYS A 389 16.59 17.20 9.02
CA LYS A 389 18.00 17.51 8.74
C LYS A 389 18.78 16.28 8.28
N VAL A 390 18.42 15.11 8.81
CA VAL A 390 19.04 13.84 8.40
C VAL A 390 18.64 13.50 6.97
N MET A 391 17.36 13.56 6.63
CA MET A 391 16.87 13.24 5.28
C MET A 391 17.36 14.23 4.22
N GLU A 392 17.36 15.54 4.53
CA GLU A 392 17.92 16.58 3.67
C GLU A 392 19.41 16.34 3.38
N SER A 393 20.15 15.71 4.31
CA SER A 393 21.57 15.39 4.12
C SER A 393 21.79 14.25 3.13
N PHE A 394 20.80 13.36 2.98
CA PHE A 394 20.78 12.29 1.97
C PHE A 394 20.19 12.74 0.63
N GLY A 395 19.80 14.01 0.50
CA GLY A 395 19.27 14.59 -0.73
C GLY A 395 17.75 14.57 -0.85
N TYR A 396 17.02 14.10 0.17
CA TYR A 396 15.57 14.06 0.15
C TYR A 396 14.93 15.39 0.56
N THR A 397 13.72 15.63 0.06
CA THR A 397 12.82 16.70 0.51
C THR A 397 11.92 16.20 1.63
N VAL A 398 11.76 17.00 2.69
CA VAL A 398 10.89 16.68 3.84
C VAL A 398 9.75 17.68 3.99
N GLY A 399 8.54 17.22 3.71
CA GLY A 399 7.27 17.92 3.96
C GLY A 399 6.70 17.64 5.35
N TRP A 400 5.86 18.55 5.83
CA TRP A 400 5.03 18.35 7.01
C TRP A 400 3.60 18.74 6.68
N ASP A 401 2.67 17.83 6.90
CA ASP A 401 1.24 18.08 6.84
C ASP A 401 0.71 18.24 8.27
N GLY A 402 0.34 19.48 8.61
CA GLY A 402 -0.14 19.81 9.95
C GLY A 402 -1.56 19.34 10.24
N LEU A 403 -2.39 19.15 9.22
CA LEU A 403 -3.76 18.65 9.38
C LEU A 403 -3.76 17.17 9.77
N THR A 404 -2.83 16.43 9.18
CA THR A 404 -2.78 14.98 9.23
C THR A 404 -1.61 14.47 10.07
N GLN A 405 -0.80 15.39 10.60
CA GLN A 405 0.36 15.14 11.45
C GLN A 405 1.35 14.18 10.79
N THR A 406 1.57 14.38 9.49
CA THR A 406 2.32 13.45 8.63
C THR A 406 3.60 14.10 8.13
N VAL A 407 4.72 13.38 8.22
CA VAL A 407 5.96 13.72 7.53
C VAL A 407 6.02 12.98 6.19
N LEU A 408 6.31 13.73 5.13
CA LEU A 408 6.47 13.20 3.78
C LEU A 408 7.93 13.33 3.35
N ILE A 409 8.60 12.22 3.05
CA ILE A 409 9.97 12.18 2.53
C ILE A 409 9.90 11.78 1.05
N SER A 410 10.43 12.63 0.18
CA SER A 410 10.39 12.49 -1.29
C SER A 410 11.74 12.86 -1.91
N GLU A 411 11.97 12.47 -3.17
CA GLU A 411 13.20 12.80 -3.92
C GLU A 411 13.37 14.29 -4.24
#